data_AF-A0A6V8NEP7-F1
#
_entry.id   AF-A0A6V8NEP7-F1
#
_cell.length_a   1.000
_cell.length_b   1.000
_cell.length_c   1.000
_cell.angle_alpha   90.00
_cell.angle_beta   90.00
_cell.angle_gamma   90.00
#
_symmetry.space_group_name_H-M   'P 1'
#
loop_
_entity.id
_entity.type
_entity.pdbx_description
1 polymer ?
#
loop_
_entity_poly.entity_id
_entity_poly.type
_entity_poly.pdbx_seq_one_letter_code
_entity_poly.pdbx_strand_id
1 'polypeptide(L)'
;MARVVNNTVLSNFSLVGRLDILRELFGKVYVTYEVREELLRGIEEGYAFLERAEAEIKVGEDAWLELVGFDKPGDSLRAQHSVNRLLAGSPIIA
;
A
#
# COMPACT_ATOMS: atom_id res chain seq x y z
N MET A 1 11.68 7.03 -4.95
CA MET A 1 11.81 6.25 -3.69
C MET A 1 10.49 5.56 -3.42
N ALA A 2 10.48 4.24 -3.26
CA ALA A 2 9.26 3.48 -2.95
C ALA A 2 8.70 3.85 -1.57
N ARG A 3 7.37 3.87 -1.46
CA ARG A 3 6.64 4.23 -0.25
C ARG A 3 5.69 3.09 0.12
N VAL A 4 5.93 2.47 1.26
CA VAL A 4 4.99 1.49 1.85
C VAL A 4 4.13 2.24 2.86
N VAL A 5 2.82 2.08 2.78
CA VAL A 5 1.88 2.72 3.71
C VAL A 5 1.31 1.67 4.67
N ASN A 6 1.29 2.01 5.96
CA ASN A 6 0.70 1.13 6.98
C ASN A 6 -0.81 1.40 7.11
N ASN A 7 -1.49 0.51 7.82
CA ASN A 7 -2.93 0.61 8.02
C ASN A 7 -3.35 1.92 8.69
N THR A 8 -2.65 2.38 9.74
CA THR A 8 -3.02 3.62 10.44
C THR A 8 -3.04 4.86 9.54
N VAL A 9 -2.07 5.00 8.63
CA VAL A 9 -2.08 6.10 7.66
C VAL A 9 -3.26 5.92 6.70
N LEU A 10 -3.42 4.73 6.13
CA LEU A 10 -4.48 4.48 5.15
C LEU A 10 -5.88 4.68 5.74
N SER A 11 -6.13 4.20 6.97
CA SER A 11 -7.40 4.36 7.67
C SER A 11 -7.69 5.81 8.06
N ASN A 12 -6.68 6.58 8.49
CA ASN A 12 -6.85 8.00 8.81
C ASN A 12 -7.24 8.82 7.57
N PHE A 13 -6.57 8.62 6.44
CA PHE A 13 -6.92 9.32 5.19
C PHE A 13 -8.26 8.86 4.62
N SER A 14 -8.63 7.59 4.83
CA SER A 14 -9.96 7.08 4.50
C SER A 14 -11.05 7.73 5.34
N LEU A 15 -10.82 7.86 6.66
CA LEU A 15 -11.74 8.48 7.61
C LEU A 15 -12.09 9.93 7.24
N VAL A 16 -11.10 10.71 6.80
CA VAL A 16 -11.32 12.10 6.36
C VAL A 16 -11.69 12.23 4.88
N GLY A 17 -11.80 11.10 4.15
CA GLY A 17 -12.14 11.08 2.73
C GLY A 17 -11.08 11.67 1.80
N ARG A 18 -9.81 11.73 2.24
CA ARG A 18 -8.70 12.41 1.52
C ARG A 18 -7.61 11.49 0.97
N LEU A 19 -7.96 10.30 0.52
CA LEU A 19 -7.02 9.39 -0.16
C LEU A 19 -6.33 10.03 -1.38
N ASP A 20 -6.95 11.04 -2.00
CA ASP A 20 -6.36 11.87 -3.06
C ASP A 20 -5.04 12.51 -2.63
N ILE A 21 -4.92 12.97 -1.38
CA ILE A 21 -3.67 13.59 -0.89
C ILE A 21 -2.52 12.58 -0.90
N LEU A 22 -2.77 11.34 -0.46
CA LEU A 22 -1.75 10.29 -0.49
C LEU A 22 -1.27 10.03 -1.92
N ARG A 23 -2.19 9.99 -2.87
CA ARG A 23 -1.88 9.82 -4.29
C ARG A 23 -1.13 11.01 -4.88
N GLU A 24 -1.53 12.24 -4.56
CA GLU A 24 -0.87 13.45 -5.07
C GLU A 24 0.56 13.61 -4.54
N LEU A 25 0.79 13.31 -3.26
CA LEU A 25 2.09 13.47 -2.62
C LEU A 25 3.10 12.39 -3.01
N PHE A 26 2.64 11.15 -3.18
CA PHE A 26 3.53 10.01 -3.37
C PHE A 26 3.44 9.36 -4.76
N GLY A 27 2.40 9.68 -5.53
CA GLY A 27 2.10 9.02 -6.79
C GLY A 27 1.71 7.56 -6.55
N LYS A 28 2.73 6.71 -6.50
CA LYS A 28 2.60 5.27 -6.26
C LYS A 28 3.01 4.90 -4.83
N VAL A 29 2.14 4.16 -4.16
CA VAL A 29 2.28 3.63 -2.80
C VAL A 29 1.97 2.15 -2.79
N TYR A 30 2.64 1.45 -1.89
CA TYR A 30 2.56 0.01 -1.75
C TYR A 30 1.87 -0.33 -0.42
N VAL A 31 0.93 -1.27 -0.45
CA VAL A 31 0.27 -1.81 0.75
C VAL A 31 0.62 -3.28 0.89
N THR A 32 0.79 -3.77 2.11
CA THR A 32 1.03 -5.20 2.31
C THR A 32 -0.26 -6.01 2.32
N TYR A 33 -0.16 -7.34 2.16
CA TYR A 33 -1.30 -8.25 2.33
C TYR A 33 -1.93 -8.10 3.72
N GLU A 34 -1.10 -8.04 4.77
CA GLU A 34 -1.55 -7.88 6.16
C GLU A 34 -2.31 -6.56 6.38
N VAL A 35 -1.85 -5.47 5.76
CA VAL A 35 -2.55 -4.17 5.80
C VAL A 35 -3.92 -4.26 5.14
N ARG A 36 -4.03 -4.98 4.02
CA ARG A 36 -5.34 -5.20 3.37
C ARG A 36 -6.27 -6.06 4.23
N GLU A 37 -5.75 -7.09 4.89
CA GLU A 37 -6.55 -7.91 5.82
C GLU A 37 -7.05 -7.11 7.02
N GLU A 38 -6.26 -6.19 7.57
CA GLU A 38 -6.71 -5.26 8.60
C GLU A 38 -7.82 -4.33 8.09
N LEU A 39 -7.73 -3.86 6.84
CA LEU A 39 -8.76 -3.04 6.24
C LEU A 39 -10.09 -3.79 6.10
N LEU A 40 -10.04 -5.02 5.59
CA LEU A 40 -11.21 -5.87 5.38
C LEU A 40 -11.92 -6.19 6.71
N ARG A 41 -11.16 -6.54 7.76
CA ARG A 41 -11.72 -6.72 9.10
C ARG A 41 -12.42 -5.46 9.60
N GLY A 42 -11.82 -4.29 9.37
CA GLY A 42 -12.47 -3.03 9.74
C GLY A 42 -13.79 -2.79 9.01
N ILE A 43 -13.88 -3.13 7.72
CA ILE A 43 -15.13 -3.05 6.96
C ILE A 43 -16.20 -3.99 7.56
N GLU A 44 -15.81 -5.23 7.87
CA GLU A 44 -16.69 -6.21 8.54
C GLU A 44 -17.19 -5.75 9.91
N GLU A 45 -16.37 -5.00 10.65
CA GLU A 45 -16.73 -4.38 11.94
C GLU A 45 -17.61 -3.13 11.81
N GLY A 46 -17.89 -2.67 10.58
CA GLY A 46 -18.78 -1.54 10.31
C GLY A 46 -18.08 -0.22 10.00
N TYR A 47 -16.76 -0.21 9.82
CA TYR A 47 -16.01 0.97 9.41
C TYR A 47 -16.12 1.21 7.89
N ALA A 48 -17.33 1.55 7.43
CA ALA A 48 -17.65 1.75 6.00
C ALA A 48 -16.75 2.80 5.31
N PHE A 49 -16.14 3.72 6.05
CA PHE A 49 -15.19 4.69 5.48
C PHE A 49 -13.94 4.03 4.88
N LEU A 50 -13.64 2.78 5.21
CA LEU A 50 -12.51 2.01 4.66
C LEU A 50 -12.79 1.42 3.27
N GLU A 51 -14.05 1.29 2.86
CA GLU A 51 -14.44 0.66 1.59
C GLU A 51 -13.77 1.31 0.38
N ARG A 52 -13.63 2.64 0.41
CA ARG A 52 -12.97 3.38 -0.66
C ARG A 52 -11.49 3.01 -0.76
N ALA A 53 -10.79 2.88 0.36
CA ALA A 53 -9.39 2.48 0.33
C ALA A 53 -9.24 1.03 -0.16
N GLU A 54 -10.12 0.11 0.25
CA GLU A 54 -10.11 -1.26 -0.26
C GLU A 54 -10.27 -1.30 -1.79
N ALA A 55 -11.24 -0.56 -2.33
CA ALA A 55 -11.51 -0.51 -3.77
C ALA A 55 -10.36 0.11 -4.60
N GLU A 56 -9.53 0.94 -3.99
CA GLU A 56 -8.36 1.55 -4.63
C GLU A 56 -7.13 0.61 -4.60
N ILE A 57 -7.09 -0.36 -3.69
CA ILE A 57 -6.02 -1.37 -3.64
C ILE A 57 -6.12 -2.30 -4.84
N LYS A 58 -5.09 -2.34 -5.68
CA LYS A 58 -5.04 -3.17 -6.89
C LYS A 58 -3.70 -3.89 -7.03
N VAL A 59 -3.67 -4.93 -7.85
CA VAL A 59 -2.44 -5.62 -8.25
C VAL A 59 -1.98 -5.08 -9.61
N GLY A 60 -0.69 -4.88 -9.78
CA GLY A 60 -0.08 -4.55 -11.08
C GLY A 60 0.59 -3.18 -11.14
N GLU A 61 1.41 -3.00 -12.17
CA GLU A 61 2.32 -1.84 -12.27
C GLU A 61 1.58 -0.49 -12.39
N ASP A 62 0.36 -0.48 -12.94
CA ASP A 62 -0.45 0.74 -13.08
C ASP A 62 -1.26 1.10 -11.82
N ALA A 63 -1.23 0.25 -10.78
CA ALA A 63 -1.89 0.54 -9.52
C ALA A 63 -1.15 1.64 -8.76
N TRP A 64 -1.85 2.74 -8.44
CA TRP A 64 -1.29 3.79 -7.59
C TRP A 64 -1.19 3.33 -6.13
N LEU A 65 -2.16 2.54 -5.67
CA LEU A 65 -2.16 1.85 -4.38
C LEU A 65 -1.99 0.36 -4.65
N GLU A 66 -0.74 -0.07 -4.81
CA GLU A 66 -0.41 -1.43 -5.23
C GLU A 66 -0.34 -2.38 -4.03
N LEU A 67 -1.10 -3.48 -4.10
CA LEU A 67 -0.94 -4.60 -3.19
C LEU A 67 0.36 -5.34 -3.51
N VAL A 68 1.27 -5.32 -2.55
CA VAL A 68 2.49 -6.13 -2.53
C VAL A 68 2.43 -7.04 -1.33
N GLY A 69 3.00 -8.22 -1.37
CA GLY A 69 2.81 -9.14 -0.25
C GLY A 69 3.52 -10.45 -0.46
N PHE A 70 3.89 -11.01 0.69
CA PHE A 70 4.86 -12.07 0.87
C PHE A 70 4.17 -13.31 1.41
N ASP A 71 3.92 -14.30 0.57
CA ASP A 71 3.32 -15.55 0.99
C ASP A 71 4.37 -16.47 1.63
N LYS A 72 4.38 -16.55 2.98
CA LYS A 72 5.21 -17.44 3.82
C LYS A 72 6.69 -17.03 3.94
N PRO A 73 7.44 -17.50 4.97
CA PRO A 73 8.86 -17.19 5.19
C PRO A 73 9.84 -17.41 4.01
N GLY A 74 9.41 -17.98 2.89
CA GLY A 74 10.18 -18.09 1.64
C GLY A 74 9.94 -16.97 0.62
N ASP A 75 8.81 -16.26 0.67
CA ASP A 75 8.50 -15.20 -0.29
C ASP A 75 9.18 -13.88 0.02
N SER A 76 9.69 -13.70 1.24
CA SER A 76 10.47 -12.55 1.71
C SER A 76 11.56 -12.10 0.73
N LEU A 77 12.04 -13.00 -0.14
CA LEU A 77 13.02 -12.68 -1.18
C LEU A 77 12.44 -11.93 -2.38
N ARG A 78 11.16 -12.17 -2.74
CA ARG A 78 10.51 -11.59 -3.94
C ARG A 78 10.13 -10.14 -3.74
N ALA A 79 9.42 -9.79 -2.68
CA ALA A 79 9.15 -8.38 -2.43
C ALA A 79 10.34 -7.64 -1.79
N GLN A 80 11.35 -8.31 -1.21
CA GLN A 80 12.66 -7.67 -0.98
C GLN A 80 13.35 -7.41 -2.32
N HIS A 81 13.22 -8.29 -3.33
CA HIS A 81 13.67 -7.99 -4.69
C HIS A 81 12.87 -6.86 -5.33
N SER A 82 11.55 -6.78 -5.14
CA SER A 82 10.74 -5.68 -5.67
C SER A 82 11.14 -4.37 -5.03
N VAL A 83 11.25 -4.34 -3.69
CA VAL A 83 11.71 -3.18 -2.92
C VAL A 83 13.17 -2.83 -3.26
N ASN A 84 14.09 -3.80 -3.33
CA ASN A 84 15.48 -3.54 -3.70
C ASN A 84 15.62 -3.07 -5.15
N ARG A 85 14.82 -3.58 -6.09
CA ARG A 85 14.79 -3.10 -7.48
C ARG A 85 14.25 -1.67 -7.54
N LEU A 86 13.25 -1.36 -6.72
CA LEU A 86 12.72 0.00 -6.56
C LEU A 86 13.73 0.96 -5.91
N LEU A 87 14.56 0.49 -4.99
CA LEU A 87 15.60 1.29 -4.33
C LEU A 87 16.87 1.43 -5.18
N ALA A 88 17.25 0.40 -5.95
CA ALA A 88 18.42 0.39 -6.81
C ALA A 88 18.26 1.22 -8.10
N GLY A 89 17.01 1.52 -8.50
CA GLY A 89 16.71 2.37 -9.67
C GLY A 89 16.73 3.88 -9.40
N SER A 90 16.99 4.32 -8.16
CA SER A 90 17.17 5.75 -7.85
C SER A 90 18.66 6.09 -7.89
N PRO A 91 19.13 7.01 -8.76
CA PRO A 91 20.49 7.52 -8.61
C PRO A 91 20.57 8.15 -7.22
N ILE A 92 21.49 7.65 -6.40
CA ILE A 92 21.90 8.33 -5.18
C ILE A 92 22.55 9.63 -5.68
N ILE A 93 21.80 10.72 -5.61
CA ILE A 93 22.38 12.04 -5.69
C ILE A 93 23.22 12.16 -4.42
N ALA A 94 24.52 11.93 -4.58
CA ALA A 94 25.55 12.21 -3.60
C ALA A 94 25.65 13.73 -3.35
#